data_AF-A0A0S7WVG7-F1
#
_entry.id   AF-A0A0S7WVG7-F1
#
_cell.length_a   1.000
_cell.length_b   1.000
_cell.length_c   1.000
_cell.angle_alpha   90.00
_cell.angle_beta   90.00
_cell.angle_gamma   90.00
#
_symmetry.space_group_name_H-M   'P 1'
#
loop_
_entity.id
_entity.type
_entity.pdbx_description
1 polymer ?
#
loop_
_entity_poly.entity_id
_entity_poly.type
_entity_poly.pdbx_seq_one_letter_code
_entity_poly.pdbx_strand_id
1 'polypeptide(L)'
;MRDARHLFSRDGEEWTPEDTAFERHFMLARLRLAREQGMLESIDQERLADMIRRAGLEGISVQALRQLLDGGPGTRGMVGYGFFFNEYSFYWMDITAIVQNMIIPRTPGGDVYTWLYNTTTNRSNLGVEAFISYHSQSDFHFKVYDWAHPSPWQIDMPYDDLDEYIYDVPNPDGVWRQLLRVVNITRQHEPNEWTNEVYLYNRFRDVWDLVYLYSYTTNHPTENTYEPGDFYGSWGPIFETFQDHDGSNKPIGFDNSWMYQDGVVSKLTPTNSYLRVDDPDLYPPIFVVPNAAWAVGSTEGEPANQVFEAEDGTHEIGHAFGQGWVATPGEGEGWMLRGPLWTLPEGRMNAEFLLGIAQVTGPDDAVCLVGVWDATISDYAASDILYRHDFVHRFYPHQFRYDFEAISGHQYEFVVYSYAHLAFGVDRVVIVKN
;
A
#
# COMPACT_ATOMS: atom_id res chain seq x y z
N MET A 1 11.71 7.56 -12.78
CA MET A 1 10.43 8.15 -12.35
C MET A 1 9.68 8.60 -13.60
N ARG A 2 8.40 8.28 -13.72
CA ARG A 2 7.54 8.74 -14.81
C ARG A 2 6.57 9.78 -14.26
N ASP A 3 6.29 10.82 -15.03
CA ASP A 3 5.20 11.75 -14.72
C ASP A 3 3.87 11.11 -15.13
N ALA A 4 3.11 10.66 -14.14
CA ALA A 4 1.84 9.98 -14.36
C ALA A 4 0.65 10.83 -13.86
N ARG A 5 0.89 12.07 -13.43
CA ARG A 5 -0.13 12.96 -12.88
C ARG A 5 -1.33 13.17 -13.80
N HIS A 6 -1.17 13.04 -15.12
CA HIS A 6 -2.26 13.13 -16.09
C HIS A 6 -3.26 11.96 -16.01
N LEU A 7 -2.85 10.82 -15.45
CA LEU A 7 -3.72 9.68 -15.16
C LEU A 7 -4.45 9.86 -13.82
N PHE A 8 -3.93 10.73 -12.96
CA PHE A 8 -4.35 10.88 -11.56
C PHE A 8 -4.91 12.26 -11.27
N SER A 9 -4.94 13.14 -12.26
CA SER A 9 -5.53 14.46 -12.14
C SER A 9 -7.02 14.29 -12.02
N ARG A 10 -7.58 14.82 -10.93
CA ARG A 10 -9.01 14.85 -10.71
C ARG A 10 -9.66 15.71 -11.79
N ASP A 11 -10.30 15.09 -12.78
CA ASP A 11 -11.03 15.77 -13.85
C ASP A 11 -12.33 16.37 -13.30
N GLY A 12 -12.25 17.47 -12.55
CA GLY A 12 -13.35 18.41 -12.32
C GLY A 12 -14.68 17.90 -11.75
N GLU A 13 -14.80 16.64 -11.33
CA GLU A 13 -16.06 16.11 -10.80
C GLU A 13 -16.42 16.79 -9.47
N GLU A 14 -17.67 17.24 -9.40
CA GLU A 14 -18.23 17.91 -8.23
C GLU A 14 -18.16 16.96 -7.03
N TRP A 15 -17.49 17.43 -5.98
CA TRP A 15 -17.49 16.84 -4.66
C TRP A 15 -18.89 16.40 -4.24
N THR A 16 -19.06 15.11 -3.94
CA THR A 16 -20.36 14.58 -3.55
C THR A 16 -20.65 14.92 -2.07
N PRO A 17 -21.93 14.93 -1.65
CA PRO A 17 -22.29 15.11 -0.25
C PRO A 17 -21.67 14.06 0.69
N GLU A 18 -21.41 12.85 0.20
CA GLU A 18 -20.79 11.75 0.94
C GLU A 18 -19.30 12.03 1.20
N ASP A 19 -18.60 12.56 0.20
CA ASP A 19 -17.24 13.02 0.39
C ASP A 19 -17.18 14.12 1.48
N THR A 20 -18.14 15.05 1.52
CA THR A 20 -18.17 16.13 2.53
C THR A 20 -18.33 15.58 3.96
N ALA A 21 -18.94 14.41 4.12
CA ALA A 21 -18.98 13.73 5.41
C ALA A 21 -17.60 13.15 5.76
N PHE A 22 -16.91 12.53 4.80
CA PHE A 22 -15.56 12.03 4.98
C PHE A 22 -14.59 13.12 5.46
N GLU A 23 -14.51 14.27 4.78
CA GLU A 23 -13.57 15.34 5.16
C GLU A 23 -13.78 15.80 6.60
N ARG A 24 -15.06 15.94 7.00
CA ARG A 24 -15.42 16.34 8.35
C ARG A 24 -14.94 15.32 9.37
N HIS A 25 -15.13 14.02 9.11
CA HIS A 25 -14.66 12.97 9.99
C HIS A 25 -13.13 12.94 10.05
N PHE A 26 -12.45 13.01 8.90
CA PHE A 26 -10.99 13.09 8.82
C PHE A 26 -10.44 14.24 9.66
N MET A 27 -11.00 15.45 9.54
CA MET A 27 -10.57 16.59 10.34
C MET A 27 -10.87 16.44 11.83
N LEU A 28 -12.01 15.84 12.16
CA LEU A 28 -12.34 15.51 13.56
C LEU A 28 -11.32 14.53 14.16
N ALA A 29 -10.87 13.51 13.42
CA ALA A 29 -9.82 12.60 13.92
C ALA A 29 -8.50 13.34 14.16
N ARG A 30 -8.08 14.24 13.26
CA ARG A 30 -6.85 15.03 13.47
C ARG A 30 -6.95 15.93 14.70
N LEU A 31 -8.09 16.59 14.92
CA LEU A 31 -8.34 17.37 16.13
C LEU A 31 -8.31 16.50 17.41
N ARG A 32 -8.88 15.29 17.36
CA ARG A 32 -8.82 14.33 18.48
C ARG A 32 -7.39 13.89 18.75
N LEU A 33 -6.66 13.52 17.70
CA LEU A 33 -5.28 13.08 17.78
C LEU A 33 -4.38 14.17 18.38
N ALA A 34 -4.53 15.41 17.95
CA ALA A 34 -3.83 16.55 18.52
C ALA A 34 -4.13 16.71 20.02
N ARG A 35 -5.40 16.59 20.41
CA ARG A 35 -5.81 16.67 21.81
C ARG A 35 -5.26 15.51 22.64
N GLU A 36 -5.28 14.27 22.13
CA GLU A 36 -4.77 13.09 22.82
C GLU A 36 -3.26 13.11 23.01
N GLN A 37 -2.53 13.68 22.05
CA GLN A 37 -1.08 13.92 22.18
C GLN A 37 -0.76 15.14 23.07
N GLY A 38 -1.75 15.89 23.54
CA GLY A 38 -1.54 17.14 24.28
C GLY A 38 -0.95 18.27 23.44
N MET A 39 -1.14 18.21 22.12
CA MET A 39 -0.58 19.12 21.12
C MET A 39 -1.62 20.08 20.51
N LEU A 40 -2.85 20.11 21.02
CA LEU A 40 -3.89 21.02 20.49
C LEU A 40 -3.46 22.50 20.57
N GLU A 41 -2.74 22.86 21.63
CA GLU A 41 -2.19 24.20 21.83
C GLU A 41 -0.93 24.51 21.03
N SER A 42 -0.22 23.50 20.51
CA SER A 42 0.95 23.74 19.66
C SER A 42 0.56 24.04 18.21
N ILE A 43 -0.68 23.75 17.82
CA ILE A 43 -1.22 24.14 16.52
C ILE A 43 -1.43 25.66 16.50
N ASP A 44 -0.86 26.31 15.48
CA ASP A 44 -1.08 27.73 15.22
C ASP A 44 -2.58 28.09 15.17
N GLN A 45 -2.93 29.28 15.67
CA GLN A 45 -4.33 29.69 15.82
C GLN A 45 -5.10 29.72 14.50
N GLU A 46 -4.47 30.14 13.41
CA GLU A 46 -5.12 30.19 12.10
C GLU A 46 -5.35 28.77 11.55
N ARG A 47 -4.35 27.90 11.69
CA ARG A 47 -4.48 26.48 11.31
C ARG A 47 -5.52 25.75 12.15
N LEU A 48 -5.53 25.94 13.46
CA LEU A 48 -6.51 25.35 14.35
C LEU A 48 -7.93 25.84 14.01
N ALA A 49 -8.09 27.13 13.72
CA ALA A 49 -9.36 27.68 13.26
C ALA A 49 -9.80 27.05 11.92
N ASP A 50 -8.87 26.83 10.99
CA ASP A 50 -9.16 26.16 9.72
C ASP A 50 -9.60 24.70 9.91
N MET A 51 -8.87 23.93 10.74
CA MET A 51 -9.26 22.55 11.09
C MET A 51 -10.65 22.50 11.72
N ILE A 52 -10.96 23.42 12.66
CA ILE A 52 -12.28 23.52 13.28
C ILE A 52 -13.37 23.80 12.24
N ARG A 53 -13.12 24.71 11.28
CA ARG A 53 -14.07 24.98 10.19
C ARG A 53 -14.29 23.76 9.31
N ARG A 54 -13.22 23.11 8.86
CA ARG A 54 -13.29 21.91 8.01
C ARG A 54 -13.94 20.71 8.71
N ALA A 55 -13.83 20.63 10.04
CA ALA A 55 -14.56 19.68 10.87
C ALA A 55 -16.06 20.00 11.01
N GLY A 56 -16.54 21.14 10.49
CA GLY A 56 -17.93 21.58 10.61
C GLY A 56 -18.28 22.10 12.01
N LEU A 57 -17.29 22.54 12.79
CA LEU A 57 -17.45 22.99 14.18
C LEU A 57 -17.29 24.52 14.33
N GLU A 58 -17.65 25.28 13.29
CA GLU A 58 -17.48 26.73 13.27
C GLU A 58 -18.09 27.42 14.50
N GLY A 59 -17.33 28.34 15.12
CA GLY A 59 -17.79 29.11 16.28
C GLY A 59 -17.64 28.43 17.64
N ILE A 60 -17.10 27.20 17.70
CA ILE A 60 -16.74 26.56 18.98
C ILE A 60 -15.49 27.20 19.59
N SER A 61 -15.46 27.35 20.92
CA SER A 61 -14.22 27.76 21.63
C SER A 61 -13.28 26.57 21.81
N VAL A 62 -11.97 26.81 21.98
CA VAL A 62 -10.99 25.74 22.26
C VAL A 62 -11.37 24.92 23.51
N GLN A 63 -11.92 25.57 24.54
CA GLN A 63 -12.37 24.87 25.74
C GLN A 63 -13.59 23.99 25.49
N ALA A 64 -14.54 24.45 24.68
CA ALA A 64 -15.70 23.65 24.29
C ALA A 64 -15.32 22.52 23.33
N LEU A 65 -14.33 22.75 22.45
CA LEU A 65 -13.74 21.71 21.60
C LEU A 65 -13.15 20.60 22.47
N ARG A 66 -12.35 20.91 23.48
CA ARG A 66 -11.81 19.88 24.40
C ARG A 66 -12.91 19.03 25.01
N GLN A 67 -13.94 19.67 25.55
CA GLN A 67 -15.07 18.96 26.15
C GLN A 67 -15.80 18.07 25.14
N LEU A 68 -15.96 18.54 23.90
CA LEU A 68 -16.56 17.76 22.81
C LEU A 68 -15.70 16.53 22.46
N LEU A 69 -14.38 16.68 22.45
CA LEU A 69 -13.43 15.61 22.16
C LEU A 69 -13.25 14.66 23.36
N ASP A 70 -13.58 15.08 24.59
CA ASP A 70 -13.45 14.30 25.83
C ASP A 70 -14.62 13.30 26.07
N GLY A 71 -15.79 13.43 25.42
CA GLY A 71 -16.88 12.45 25.57
C GLY A 71 -18.28 12.84 25.04
N GLY A 72 -18.85 11.98 24.19
CA GLY A 72 -20.26 12.00 23.76
C GLY A 72 -20.62 10.84 22.81
N PRO A 73 -21.86 10.32 22.76
CA PRO A 73 -22.25 9.25 21.83
C PRO A 73 -22.03 9.72 20.38
N GLY A 74 -21.11 9.06 19.66
CA GLY A 74 -20.49 9.57 18.41
C GLY A 74 -18.97 9.75 18.51
N THR A 75 -18.37 9.51 19.68
CA THR A 75 -16.91 9.52 19.95
C THR A 75 -16.15 8.31 19.44
N ARG A 76 -16.65 7.58 18.45
CA ARG A 76 -16.10 6.28 18.08
C ARG A 76 -15.30 6.41 16.80
N GLY A 77 -14.00 6.29 16.95
CA GLY A 77 -13.00 6.50 15.92
C GLY A 77 -11.68 6.96 16.54
N MET A 78 -10.64 6.15 16.40
CA MET A 78 -9.36 6.31 17.09
C MET A 78 -8.22 5.93 16.14
N VAL A 79 -6.98 6.17 16.58
CA VAL A 79 -5.75 5.74 15.91
C VAL A 79 -5.61 4.24 15.87
N GLY A 80 -6.44 3.48 16.59
CA GLY A 80 -6.56 2.03 16.50
C GLY A 80 -5.25 1.30 16.81
N TYR A 81 -4.36 1.30 15.84
CA TYR A 81 -3.01 0.74 15.89
C TYR A 81 -2.02 1.53 15.03
N GLY A 82 -0.76 1.67 15.47
CA GLY A 82 0.31 2.11 14.60
C GLY A 82 1.49 2.78 15.29
N PHE A 83 2.42 3.32 14.49
CA PHE A 83 3.65 3.92 14.99
C PHE A 83 3.63 5.44 14.95
N PHE A 84 4.17 6.03 16.01
CA PHE A 84 4.41 7.47 16.14
C PHE A 84 5.91 7.72 16.23
N PHE A 85 6.36 8.88 15.76
CA PHE A 85 7.76 9.25 15.86
C PHE A 85 8.07 9.81 17.25
N ASN A 86 9.24 9.48 17.78
CA ASN A 86 9.75 10.13 18.98
C ASN A 86 10.06 11.60 18.66
N GLU A 87 9.71 12.53 19.55
CA GLU A 87 9.90 13.98 19.35
C GLU A 87 11.31 14.34 18.87
N TYR A 88 12.34 13.75 19.50
CA TYR A 88 13.75 14.06 19.21
C TYR A 88 14.38 13.15 18.15
N SER A 89 13.58 12.71 17.19
CA SER A 89 14.01 11.81 16.13
C SER A 89 13.60 12.33 14.76
N PHE A 90 14.31 11.83 13.74
CA PHE A 90 14.03 12.12 12.34
C PHE A 90 14.09 13.63 12.03
N TYR A 91 15.16 14.28 12.47
CA TYR A 91 15.43 15.68 12.11
C TYR A 91 15.91 15.78 10.67
N TRP A 92 15.51 16.86 10.00
CA TRP A 92 15.80 17.10 8.59
C TRP A 92 15.78 18.60 8.29
N MET A 93 16.41 19.00 7.18
CA MET A 93 16.51 20.38 6.74
C MET A 93 15.96 20.58 5.32
N ASP A 94 16.41 19.76 4.37
CA ASP A 94 16.16 20.01 2.95
C ASP A 94 15.12 19.03 2.40
N ILE A 95 15.16 17.77 2.82
CA ILE A 95 14.26 16.75 2.31
C ILE A 95 13.87 15.76 3.40
N THR A 96 12.57 15.43 3.43
CA THR A 96 12.07 14.30 4.19
C THR A 96 11.09 13.49 3.35
N ALA A 97 11.21 12.17 3.45
CA ALA A 97 10.29 11.25 2.84
C ALA A 97 10.00 10.06 3.74
N ILE A 98 8.80 9.50 3.61
CA ILE A 98 8.48 8.18 4.11
C ILE A 98 8.18 7.26 2.94
N VAL A 99 8.77 6.07 2.96
CA VAL A 99 8.46 4.96 2.07
C VAL A 99 7.74 3.90 2.88
N GLN A 100 6.65 3.37 2.34
CA GLN A 100 5.78 2.44 3.05
C GLN A 100 5.13 1.45 2.08
N ASN A 101 4.84 0.26 2.58
CA ASN A 101 3.94 -0.68 1.94
C ASN A 101 2.68 -0.79 2.81
N MET A 102 1.54 -0.32 2.32
CA MET A 102 0.25 -0.45 2.99
C MET A 102 -0.34 -1.81 2.69
N ILE A 103 -0.74 -2.57 3.71
CA ILE A 103 -1.56 -3.79 3.52
C ILE A 103 -2.99 -3.33 3.26
N ILE A 104 -3.49 -3.65 2.06
CA ILE A 104 -4.71 -3.09 1.51
C ILE A 104 -5.64 -4.17 0.93
N PRO A 105 -6.40 -4.87 1.77
CA PRO A 105 -7.30 -5.90 1.28
C PRO A 105 -8.36 -5.28 0.36
N ARG A 106 -8.70 -5.95 -0.76
CA ARG A 106 -9.72 -5.47 -1.71
C ARG A 106 -11.08 -5.19 -1.06
N THR A 107 -11.42 -5.83 0.05
CA THR A 107 -12.54 -5.44 0.89
C THR A 107 -12.06 -5.36 2.34
N PRO A 108 -12.53 -4.40 3.15
CA PRO A 108 -12.09 -4.28 4.53
C PRO A 108 -12.62 -5.44 5.38
N GLY A 109 -13.69 -6.12 4.95
CA GLY A 109 -14.34 -7.18 5.72
C GLY A 109 -14.96 -6.63 7.01
N GLY A 110 -15.47 -7.56 7.82
CA GLY A 110 -16.08 -7.23 9.11
C GLY A 110 -17.23 -6.22 9.03
N ASP A 111 -17.50 -5.60 10.18
CA ASP A 111 -18.56 -4.61 10.36
C ASP A 111 -18.09 -3.18 10.00
N VAL A 112 -17.32 -3.00 8.92
CA VAL A 112 -16.93 -1.67 8.41
C VAL A 112 -18.08 -1.04 7.63
N TYR A 113 -18.73 -0.03 8.21
CA TYR A 113 -19.97 0.61 7.72
C TYR A 113 -19.79 2.09 7.35
N THR A 114 -18.78 2.75 7.91
CA THR A 114 -18.41 4.13 7.62
C THR A 114 -16.96 4.11 7.14
N TRP A 115 -15.99 4.65 7.88
CA TRP A 115 -14.66 4.94 7.38
C TRP A 115 -13.57 4.20 8.17
N LEU A 116 -12.61 3.67 7.43
CA LEU A 116 -11.38 3.04 7.91
C LEU A 116 -10.24 3.41 6.96
N TYR A 117 -9.03 3.68 7.45
CA TYR A 117 -7.92 4.06 6.56
C TYR A 117 -6.53 3.84 7.17
N ASN A 118 -5.57 3.55 6.29
CA ASN A 118 -4.14 3.49 6.62
C ASN A 118 -3.46 4.76 6.13
N THR A 119 -2.94 5.57 7.03
CA THR A 119 -2.29 6.84 6.71
C THR A 119 -0.89 6.95 7.30
N THR A 120 -0.15 7.94 6.83
CA THR A 120 1.17 8.29 7.34
C THR A 120 1.49 9.75 7.07
N THR A 121 2.46 10.29 7.79
CA THR A 121 3.17 11.51 7.39
C THR A 121 4.64 11.23 7.16
N ASN A 122 5.29 12.13 6.43
CA ASN A 122 6.72 12.11 6.21
C ASN A 122 7.50 13.00 7.19
N ARG A 123 6.97 13.33 8.38
CA ARG A 123 7.65 14.21 9.36
C ARG A 123 7.77 15.68 8.94
N SER A 124 6.97 16.15 7.98
CA SER A 124 6.89 17.57 7.60
C SER A 124 5.63 18.25 8.14
N ASN A 125 5.75 19.52 8.52
CA ASN A 125 4.65 20.33 9.06
C ASN A 125 3.63 20.79 8.01
N LEU A 126 4.03 20.84 6.74
CA LEU A 126 3.18 21.13 5.60
C LEU A 126 3.32 20.03 4.55
N GLY A 127 3.60 18.79 4.98
CA GLY A 127 3.75 17.64 4.11
C GLY A 127 2.42 17.07 3.63
N VAL A 128 2.48 15.84 3.12
CA VAL A 128 1.31 15.12 2.60
C VAL A 128 0.98 13.91 3.48
N GLU A 129 -0.32 13.68 3.66
CA GLU A 129 -0.88 12.39 4.01
C GLU A 129 -1.37 11.69 2.74
N ALA A 130 -0.72 10.59 2.39
CA ALA A 130 -1.19 9.67 1.36
C ALA A 130 -1.69 8.41 2.04
N PHE A 131 -2.90 7.99 1.71
CA PHE A 131 -3.60 6.96 2.45
C PHE A 131 -4.58 6.18 1.58
N ILE A 132 -4.93 4.98 2.01
CA ILE A 132 -6.03 4.19 1.47
C ILE A 132 -7.20 4.30 2.42
N SER A 133 -8.39 4.59 1.89
CA SER A 133 -9.63 4.71 2.65
C SER A 133 -10.63 3.67 2.22
N TYR A 134 -11.39 3.18 3.18
CA TYR A 134 -12.48 2.26 3.00
C TYR A 134 -13.74 2.89 3.54
N HIS A 135 -14.72 3.06 2.66
CA HIS A 135 -16.07 3.43 2.99
C HIS A 135 -16.99 2.22 2.86
N SER A 136 -17.62 1.83 3.96
CA SER A 136 -18.48 0.65 4.01
C SER A 136 -17.74 -0.59 3.49
N GLN A 137 -18.42 -1.43 2.71
CA GLN A 137 -17.91 -2.69 2.15
C GLN A 137 -17.67 -2.65 0.64
N SER A 138 -17.72 -1.48 -0.01
CA SER A 138 -17.64 -1.42 -1.48
C SER A 138 -16.98 -0.18 -2.08
N ASP A 139 -16.64 0.82 -1.28
CA ASP A 139 -16.18 2.12 -1.78
C ASP A 139 -14.79 2.43 -1.20
N PHE A 140 -13.75 2.09 -1.95
CA PHE A 140 -12.37 2.09 -1.46
C PHE A 140 -11.47 2.91 -2.36
N HIS A 141 -10.68 3.80 -1.76
CA HIS A 141 -10.01 4.84 -2.50
C HIS A 141 -8.62 5.14 -1.96
N PHE A 142 -7.62 5.27 -2.85
CA PHE A 142 -6.35 5.91 -2.52
C PHE A 142 -6.52 7.43 -2.63
N LYS A 143 -6.17 8.15 -1.57
CA LYS A 143 -6.34 9.60 -1.49
C LYS A 143 -5.08 10.30 -1.03
N VAL A 144 -4.95 11.57 -1.43
CA VAL A 144 -3.87 12.47 -1.02
C VAL A 144 -4.46 13.74 -0.41
N TYR A 145 -4.07 14.02 0.83
CA TYR A 145 -4.30 15.26 1.54
C TYR A 145 -2.99 16.04 1.70
N ASP A 146 -2.91 17.25 1.16
CA ASP A 146 -1.74 18.11 1.25
C ASP A 146 -1.99 19.28 2.23
N TRP A 147 -1.23 19.31 3.32
CA TRP A 147 -1.33 20.34 4.35
C TRP A 147 -0.90 21.74 3.89
N ALA A 148 -0.13 21.85 2.80
CA ALA A 148 0.29 23.11 2.19
C ALA A 148 -0.74 23.68 1.19
N HIS A 149 -1.66 22.86 0.68
CA HIS A 149 -2.53 23.25 -0.43
C HIS A 149 -3.84 23.91 0.07
N PRO A 150 -4.27 25.07 -0.46
CA PRO A 150 -5.50 25.74 -0.02
C PRO A 150 -6.77 24.89 -0.16
N SER A 151 -6.82 24.05 -1.19
CA SER A 151 -7.81 22.98 -1.39
C SER A 151 -7.12 21.63 -1.14
N PRO A 152 -6.99 21.17 0.10
CA PRO A 152 -5.99 20.16 0.46
C PRO A 152 -6.25 18.76 -0.10
N TRP A 153 -7.47 18.45 -0.52
CA TRP A 153 -7.82 17.19 -1.18
C TRP A 153 -7.42 17.20 -2.65
N GLN A 154 -6.47 16.35 -3.02
CA GLN A 154 -5.79 16.45 -4.32
C GLN A 154 -5.98 15.21 -5.20
N ILE A 155 -5.75 14.02 -4.65
CA ILE A 155 -5.94 12.75 -5.34
C ILE A 155 -7.08 11.99 -4.68
N ASP A 156 -7.91 11.37 -5.51
CA ASP A 156 -8.97 10.47 -5.11
C ASP A 156 -9.14 9.39 -6.19
N MET A 157 -8.65 8.19 -5.92
CA MET A 157 -8.59 7.09 -6.90
C MET A 157 -9.33 5.87 -6.40
N PRO A 158 -10.35 5.39 -7.11
CA PRO A 158 -10.98 4.11 -6.81
C PRO A 158 -9.97 2.97 -6.80
N TYR A 159 -10.21 1.98 -5.93
CA TYR A 159 -9.32 0.81 -5.78
C TYR A 159 -9.15 0.03 -7.08
N ASP A 160 -10.19 -0.05 -7.91
CA ASP A 160 -10.13 -0.74 -9.21
C ASP A 160 -9.16 -0.06 -10.21
N ASP A 161 -8.84 1.23 -10.02
CA ASP A 161 -7.87 1.95 -10.86
C ASP A 161 -6.42 1.76 -10.37
N LEU A 162 -6.22 1.03 -9.25
CA LEU A 162 -4.91 0.77 -8.67
C LEU A 162 -4.27 -0.54 -9.16
N ASP A 163 -4.90 -1.27 -10.09
CA ASP A 163 -4.44 -2.60 -10.53
C ASP A 163 -2.94 -2.64 -10.91
N GLU A 164 -2.38 -1.57 -11.51
CA GLU A 164 -0.95 -1.50 -11.84
C GLU A 164 0.01 -1.31 -10.64
N TYR A 165 -0.53 -0.94 -9.49
CA TYR A 165 0.18 -0.52 -8.28
C TYR A 165 0.02 -1.50 -7.11
N ILE A 166 -0.92 -2.44 -7.22
CA ILE A 166 -1.22 -3.43 -6.19
C ILE A 166 -0.47 -4.73 -6.51
N TYR A 167 0.19 -5.29 -5.51
CA TYR A 167 0.88 -6.56 -5.64
C TYR A 167 0.87 -7.35 -4.35
N ASP A 168 0.86 -8.67 -4.47
CA ASP A 168 0.93 -9.55 -3.33
C ASP A 168 2.39 -9.70 -2.88
N VAL A 169 2.60 -9.65 -1.56
CA VAL A 169 3.92 -9.80 -0.93
C VAL A 169 3.78 -10.68 0.29
N PRO A 170 4.73 -11.59 0.56
CA PRO A 170 4.73 -12.36 1.79
C PRO A 170 4.98 -11.41 2.97
N ASN A 171 4.02 -11.33 3.87
CA ASN A 171 4.18 -10.62 5.12
C ASN A 171 5.02 -11.43 6.13
N PRO A 172 5.44 -10.82 7.25
CA PRO A 172 6.26 -11.49 8.28
C PRO A 172 5.67 -12.79 8.87
N ASP A 173 4.36 -13.01 8.79
CA ASP A 173 3.69 -14.25 9.17
C ASP A 173 3.70 -15.34 8.06
N GLY A 174 4.33 -15.05 6.92
CA GLY A 174 4.43 -15.95 5.76
C GLY A 174 3.21 -15.92 4.84
N VAL A 175 2.19 -15.11 5.15
CA VAL A 175 0.98 -14.98 4.33
C VAL A 175 1.16 -13.84 3.33
N TRP A 176 0.91 -14.15 2.06
CA TRP A 176 0.81 -13.17 0.97
C TRP A 176 -0.42 -12.31 1.12
N ARG A 177 -0.24 -10.99 1.08
CA ARG A 177 -1.33 -10.01 1.07
C ARG A 177 -1.05 -8.91 0.08
N GLN A 178 -2.14 -8.30 -0.39
CA GLN A 178 -2.11 -7.15 -1.29
C GLN A 178 -1.48 -5.95 -0.59
N LEU A 179 -0.41 -5.42 -1.19
CA LEU A 179 0.27 -4.21 -0.77
C LEU A 179 0.13 -3.11 -1.82
N LEU A 180 0.03 -1.87 -1.35
CA LEU A 180 0.26 -0.65 -2.12
C LEU A 180 1.51 0.03 -1.60
N ARG A 181 2.50 0.24 -2.47
CA ARG A 181 3.75 0.88 -2.09
C ARG A 181 3.78 2.35 -2.50
N VAL A 182 3.97 3.20 -1.50
CA VAL A 182 3.78 4.65 -1.57
C VAL A 182 5.02 5.37 -1.04
N VAL A 183 5.34 6.53 -1.64
CA VAL A 183 6.33 7.46 -1.09
C VAL A 183 5.72 8.85 -1.01
N ASN A 184 5.83 9.48 0.16
CA ASN A 184 5.47 10.88 0.37
C ASN A 184 6.76 11.66 0.58
N ILE A 185 7.01 12.71 -0.20
CA ILE A 185 8.23 13.52 -0.15
C ILE A 185 7.87 14.98 0.07
N THR A 186 8.63 15.65 0.93
CA THR A 186 8.68 17.11 1.02
C THR A 186 10.12 17.54 0.80
N ARG A 187 10.35 18.48 -0.11
CA ARG A 187 11.68 18.93 -0.53
C ARG A 187 11.75 20.45 -0.62
N GLN A 188 12.82 21.04 -0.10
CA GLN A 188 13.20 22.43 -0.29
C GLN A 188 13.98 22.60 -1.60
N HIS A 189 13.70 23.66 -2.34
CA HIS A 189 14.48 24.08 -3.52
C HIS A 189 15.24 25.38 -3.27
N GLU A 190 14.60 26.31 -2.57
CA GLU A 190 15.16 27.59 -2.10
C GLU A 190 14.66 27.84 -0.67
N PRO A 191 15.23 28.78 0.11
CA PRO A 191 14.92 28.93 1.54
C PRO A 191 13.43 28.95 1.90
N ASN A 192 12.56 29.42 1.02
CA ASN A 192 11.12 29.44 1.25
C ASN A 192 10.34 28.62 0.22
N GLU A 193 10.98 28.00 -0.76
CA GLU A 193 10.31 27.30 -1.86
C GLU A 193 10.38 25.79 -1.65
N TRP A 194 9.22 25.17 -1.66
CA TRP A 194 9.03 23.78 -1.29
C TRP A 194 8.22 23.04 -2.34
N THR A 195 8.40 21.72 -2.40
CA THR A 195 7.51 20.81 -3.10
C THR A 195 7.07 19.67 -2.22
N ASN A 196 5.79 19.31 -2.33
CA ASN A 196 5.27 18.03 -1.88
C ASN A 196 5.08 17.11 -3.09
N GLU A 197 5.49 15.85 -2.97
CA GLU A 197 5.41 14.84 -4.02
C GLU A 197 4.83 13.54 -3.46
N VAL A 198 4.00 12.84 -4.24
CA VAL A 198 3.59 11.46 -3.94
C VAL A 198 3.91 10.58 -5.13
N TYR A 199 4.48 9.41 -4.84
CA TYR A 199 4.76 8.38 -5.82
C TYR A 199 4.08 7.07 -5.46
N LEU A 200 3.58 6.37 -6.48
CA LEU A 200 3.16 4.98 -6.38
C LEU A 200 4.15 4.10 -7.16
N TYR A 201 4.47 2.94 -6.61
CA TYR A 201 5.33 1.97 -7.29
C TYR A 201 4.49 1.14 -8.28
N ASN A 202 4.79 1.30 -9.56
CA ASN A 202 4.18 0.52 -10.63
C ASN A 202 4.90 -0.82 -10.78
N ARG A 203 4.24 -1.92 -10.43
CA ARG A 203 4.87 -3.26 -10.44
C ARG A 203 5.17 -3.74 -11.86
N PHE A 204 4.30 -3.41 -12.82
CA PHE A 204 4.38 -3.96 -14.18
C PHE A 204 5.55 -3.37 -14.95
N ARG A 205 5.84 -2.09 -14.68
CA ARG A 205 6.91 -1.35 -15.35
C ARG A 205 8.18 -1.24 -14.51
N ASP A 206 8.16 -1.71 -13.27
CA ASP A 206 9.24 -1.56 -12.28
C ASP A 206 9.72 -0.10 -12.16
N VAL A 207 8.78 0.84 -12.03
CA VAL A 207 9.07 2.28 -11.91
C VAL A 207 8.21 2.95 -10.85
N TRP A 208 8.74 4.03 -10.29
CA TRP A 208 7.95 4.98 -9.51
C TRP A 208 7.26 5.97 -10.43
N ASP A 209 5.94 6.02 -10.33
CA ASP A 209 5.09 6.98 -11.01
C ASP A 209 4.80 8.16 -10.07
N LEU A 210 5.12 9.38 -10.51
CA LEU A 210 4.74 10.61 -9.81
C LEU A 210 3.24 10.80 -10.01
N VAL A 211 2.48 10.71 -8.92
CA VAL A 211 1.01 10.81 -8.95
C VAL A 211 0.51 12.17 -8.45
N TYR A 212 1.30 12.86 -7.64
CA TYR A 212 0.98 14.18 -7.14
C TYR A 212 2.24 15.03 -6.98
N LEU A 213 2.14 16.32 -7.33
CA LEU A 213 3.17 17.33 -7.13
C LEU A 213 2.52 18.68 -6.86
N TYR A 214 2.94 19.36 -5.81
CA TYR A 214 2.57 20.75 -5.55
C TYR A 214 3.77 21.56 -5.07
N SER A 215 3.94 22.75 -5.66
CA SER A 215 4.96 23.72 -5.28
C SER A 215 4.33 24.85 -4.48
N TYR A 216 4.96 25.24 -3.37
CA TYR A 216 4.46 26.30 -2.49
C TYR A 216 5.59 27.11 -1.88
N THR A 217 5.23 28.24 -1.31
CA THR A 217 6.16 29.14 -0.62
C THR A 217 5.74 29.35 0.83
N THR A 218 6.68 29.25 1.76
CA THR A 218 6.49 29.58 3.18
C THR A 218 6.96 31.01 3.48
N ASN A 219 6.53 31.62 4.59
CA ASN A 219 7.10 32.92 4.97
C ASN A 219 8.51 32.77 5.54
N HIS A 220 8.76 31.64 6.21
CA HIS A 220 10.05 31.25 6.77
C HIS A 220 10.40 29.80 6.43
N PRO A 221 11.70 29.44 6.28
CA PRO A 221 12.13 28.07 5.99
C PRO A 221 11.62 27.07 7.03
N THR A 222 11.69 27.45 8.30
CA THR A 222 11.41 26.54 9.42
C THR A 222 9.93 26.25 9.63
N GLU A 223 9.02 26.90 8.89
CA GLU A 223 7.58 26.60 8.97
C GLU A 223 7.25 25.18 8.54
N ASN A 224 8.12 24.57 7.73
CA ASN A 224 7.88 23.26 7.14
C ASN A 224 8.63 22.12 7.82
N THR A 225 9.74 22.44 8.50
CA THR A 225 10.55 21.49 9.25
C THR A 225 9.91 21.18 10.60
N TYR A 226 9.97 19.92 11.02
CA TYR A 226 9.44 19.50 12.32
C TYR A 226 10.31 20.01 13.48
N GLU A 227 9.66 20.58 14.49
CA GLU A 227 10.24 20.92 15.79
C GLU A 227 9.58 20.09 16.92
N PRO A 228 10.32 19.78 18.01
CA PRO A 228 9.73 19.08 19.15
C PRO A 228 8.47 19.79 19.69
N GLY A 229 7.37 19.04 19.75
CA GLY A 229 6.06 19.55 20.16
C GLY A 229 5.12 19.89 19.00
N ASP A 230 5.61 19.84 17.76
CA ASP A 230 4.75 19.97 16.59
C ASP A 230 3.80 18.79 16.46
N PHE A 231 2.54 19.11 16.16
CA PHE A 231 1.51 18.12 15.88
C PHE A 231 1.68 17.50 14.50
N TYR A 232 1.82 18.33 13.47
CA TYR A 232 1.98 17.86 12.10
C TYR A 232 3.28 17.09 11.97
N GLY A 233 3.27 15.98 11.25
CA GLY A 233 4.46 15.14 11.14
C GLY A 233 4.75 14.31 12.38
N SER A 234 3.87 14.23 13.39
CA SER A 234 4.16 13.48 14.63
C SER A 234 3.92 11.97 14.52
N TRP A 235 3.14 11.52 13.53
CA TRP A 235 2.80 10.11 13.33
C TRP A 235 3.42 9.52 12.08
N GLY A 236 3.85 8.27 12.18
CA GLY A 236 4.27 7.46 11.04
C GLY A 236 3.07 6.68 10.51
N PRO A 237 3.27 5.40 10.13
CA PRO A 237 2.20 4.54 9.66
C PRO A 237 1.19 4.21 10.77
N ILE A 238 -0.07 4.60 10.60
CA ILE A 238 -1.18 4.36 11.52
C ILE A 238 -2.45 3.89 10.79
N PHE A 239 -3.31 3.18 11.52
CA PHE A 239 -4.60 2.68 11.06
C PHE A 239 -5.73 3.35 11.84
N GLU A 240 -6.57 4.13 11.18
CA GLU A 240 -7.63 4.88 11.84
C GLU A 240 -9.02 4.35 11.48
N THR A 241 -9.92 4.32 12.46
CA THR A 241 -11.35 4.02 12.25
C THR A 241 -12.20 5.22 12.64
N PHE A 242 -13.42 5.32 12.11
CA PHE A 242 -14.39 6.36 12.46
C PHE A 242 -15.77 5.82 12.87
N GLN A 243 -15.76 4.62 13.45
CA GLN A 243 -16.95 3.91 13.88
C GLN A 243 -16.66 2.99 15.06
N ASP A 244 -17.74 2.39 15.57
CA ASP A 244 -17.62 1.11 16.26
C ASP A 244 -16.97 0.08 15.37
N HIS A 245 -15.99 -0.60 15.92
CA HIS A 245 -15.25 -1.65 15.25
C HIS A 245 -15.18 -2.83 16.22
N ASP A 246 -15.35 -4.05 15.71
CA ASP A 246 -15.38 -5.29 16.51
C ASP A 246 -14.12 -6.14 16.34
N GLY A 247 -13.18 -5.67 15.51
CA GLY A 247 -11.91 -6.34 15.23
C GLY A 247 -11.96 -7.38 14.12
N SER A 248 -13.11 -7.55 13.47
CA SER A 248 -13.33 -8.58 12.45
C SER A 248 -12.92 -8.16 11.03
N ASN A 249 -12.29 -6.99 10.85
CA ASN A 249 -11.77 -6.58 9.55
C ASN A 249 -10.72 -7.57 9.02
N LYS A 250 -10.62 -7.71 7.70
CA LYS A 250 -9.48 -8.37 7.04
C LYS A 250 -8.17 -7.70 7.44
N PRO A 251 -7.01 -8.36 7.30
CA PRO A 251 -5.76 -7.81 7.79
C PRO A 251 -5.40 -6.49 7.13
N ILE A 252 -5.14 -5.49 7.97
CA ILE A 252 -4.81 -4.13 7.57
C ILE A 252 -3.60 -3.67 8.40
N GLY A 253 -2.69 -2.94 7.76
CA GLY A 253 -1.52 -2.39 8.42
C GLY A 253 -0.44 -2.01 7.44
N PHE A 254 0.82 -2.18 7.85
CA PHE A 254 1.98 -1.74 7.08
C PHE A 254 3.11 -2.74 7.13
N ASP A 255 3.82 -2.84 6.01
CA ASP A 255 5.07 -3.56 5.90
C ASP A 255 6.20 -2.64 5.43
N ASN A 256 7.42 -2.96 5.88
CA ASN A 256 8.68 -2.35 5.45
C ASN A 256 8.65 -0.80 5.35
N SER A 257 8.22 -0.12 6.43
CA SER A 257 8.21 1.34 6.45
C SER A 257 9.57 1.92 6.88
N TRP A 258 10.02 2.98 6.20
CA TRP A 258 11.29 3.67 6.51
C TRP A 258 11.29 5.12 6.04
N MET A 259 12.16 5.91 6.65
CA MET A 259 12.34 7.34 6.38
C MET A 259 13.59 7.59 5.53
N TYR A 260 13.53 8.61 4.67
CA TYR A 260 14.68 9.21 4.03
C TYR A 260 14.76 10.68 4.40
N GLN A 261 15.90 11.12 4.92
CA GLN A 261 16.10 12.49 5.39
C GLN A 261 17.50 12.97 5.05
N ASP A 262 17.62 14.01 4.24
CA ASP A 262 18.90 14.64 3.87
C ASP A 262 20.01 13.64 3.48
N GLY A 263 19.67 12.63 2.66
CA GLY A 263 20.64 11.60 2.24
C GLY A 263 20.73 10.38 3.16
N VAL A 264 20.04 10.38 4.30
CA VAL A 264 20.08 9.29 5.29
C VAL A 264 18.82 8.44 5.22
N VAL A 265 18.99 7.14 4.99
CA VAL A 265 17.93 6.13 5.09
C VAL A 265 17.86 5.60 6.52
N SER A 266 16.69 5.69 7.16
CA SER A 266 16.46 5.27 8.53
C SER A 266 15.23 4.38 8.65
N LYS A 267 15.40 3.15 9.13
CA LYS A 267 14.26 2.31 9.52
C LYS A 267 13.58 2.90 10.75
N LEU A 268 12.28 2.64 10.87
CA LEU A 268 11.57 2.88 12.12
C LEU A 268 11.99 1.78 13.12
N THR A 269 12.36 2.19 14.33
CA THR A 269 12.89 1.33 15.39
C THR A 269 12.37 1.83 16.75
N PRO A 270 12.42 1.02 17.81
CA PRO A 270 12.03 1.47 19.15
C PRO A 270 12.82 2.68 19.69
N THR A 271 13.95 3.06 19.08
CA THR A 271 14.71 4.24 19.49
C THR A 271 14.19 5.53 18.86
N ASN A 272 13.53 5.47 17.71
CA ASN A 272 13.08 6.64 16.95
C ASN A 272 11.56 6.72 16.75
N SER A 273 10.84 5.65 17.11
CA SER A 273 9.39 5.61 17.11
C SER A 273 8.85 4.77 18.28
N TYR A 274 7.55 4.81 18.50
CA TYR A 274 6.85 4.00 19.48
C TYR A 274 5.51 3.49 18.92
N LEU A 275 5.08 2.32 19.39
CA LEU A 275 3.79 1.75 19.06
C LEU A 275 2.70 2.35 19.94
N ARG A 276 1.60 2.76 19.32
CA ARG A 276 0.34 3.12 19.97
C ARG A 276 -0.72 2.07 19.62
N VAL A 277 -1.42 1.62 20.65
CA VAL A 277 -2.57 0.70 20.53
C VAL A 277 -3.67 1.27 21.41
N ASP A 278 -4.76 1.70 20.80
CA ASP A 278 -5.85 2.35 21.54
C ASP A 278 -6.75 1.32 22.23
N ASP A 279 -6.98 0.18 21.57
CA ASP A 279 -7.73 -0.95 22.13
C ASP A 279 -7.15 -2.28 21.59
N PRO A 280 -6.34 -3.00 22.39
CA PRO A 280 -5.70 -4.24 21.93
C PRO A 280 -6.68 -5.41 21.79
N ASP A 281 -7.85 -5.36 22.43
CA ASP A 281 -8.87 -6.41 22.31
C ASP A 281 -9.65 -6.23 21.00
N LEU A 282 -9.87 -4.98 20.57
CA LEU A 282 -10.52 -4.67 19.28
C LEU A 282 -9.56 -4.74 18.09
N TYR A 283 -8.26 -4.55 18.29
CA TYR A 283 -7.27 -4.59 17.22
C TYR A 283 -6.16 -5.59 17.54
N PRO A 284 -6.48 -6.90 17.61
CA PRO A 284 -5.49 -7.91 17.91
C PRO A 284 -4.42 -7.92 16.80
N PRO A 285 -3.12 -7.92 17.18
CA PRO A 285 -2.06 -7.99 16.19
C PRO A 285 -2.00 -9.39 15.58
N ILE A 286 -1.92 -9.44 14.25
CA ILE A 286 -1.64 -10.65 13.48
C ILE A 286 -0.13 -10.91 13.51
N PHE A 287 0.65 -9.86 13.24
CA PHE A 287 2.09 -9.84 13.44
C PHE A 287 2.54 -8.43 13.83
N VAL A 288 3.68 -8.37 14.53
CA VAL A 288 4.39 -7.12 14.83
C VAL A 288 5.88 -7.39 14.70
N VAL A 289 6.50 -6.73 13.72
CA VAL A 289 7.96 -6.58 13.65
C VAL A 289 8.26 -5.22 14.28
N PRO A 290 8.94 -5.15 15.45
CA PRO A 290 9.07 -3.93 16.24
C PRO A 290 9.43 -2.71 15.39
N ASN A 291 8.45 -1.80 15.30
CA ASN A 291 8.53 -0.52 14.61
C ASN A 291 8.80 -0.60 13.10
N ALA A 292 8.81 -1.78 12.46
CA ALA A 292 9.10 -1.92 11.03
C ALA A 292 7.89 -2.39 10.21
N ALA A 293 7.07 -3.27 10.77
CA ALA A 293 5.89 -3.85 10.12
C ALA A 293 4.87 -4.33 11.15
N TRP A 294 3.58 -4.27 10.82
CA TRP A 294 2.50 -4.83 11.62
C TRP A 294 1.22 -5.00 10.78
N ALA A 295 0.35 -5.89 11.23
CA ALA A 295 -1.03 -5.97 10.76
C ALA A 295 -1.96 -6.27 11.92
N VAL A 296 -3.19 -5.75 11.86
CA VAL A 296 -4.29 -6.02 12.79
C VAL A 296 -5.53 -6.47 12.05
N GLY A 297 -6.43 -7.11 12.78
CA GLY A 297 -7.71 -7.63 12.28
C GLY A 297 -7.79 -9.14 12.43
N SER A 298 -8.60 -9.76 11.58
CA SER A 298 -8.86 -11.19 11.55
C SER A 298 -8.24 -11.83 10.32
N THR A 299 -7.59 -12.97 10.52
CA THR A 299 -7.18 -13.88 9.43
C THR A 299 -8.26 -14.91 9.08
N GLU A 300 -9.43 -14.83 9.75
CA GLU A 300 -10.55 -15.73 9.46
C GLU A 300 -11.04 -15.53 8.02
N GLY A 301 -11.03 -16.62 7.26
CA GLY A 301 -11.43 -16.58 5.85
C GLY A 301 -10.34 -16.10 4.90
N GLU A 302 -9.13 -15.74 5.36
CA GLU A 302 -7.99 -15.62 4.47
C GLU A 302 -7.77 -16.98 3.78
N PRO A 303 -7.69 -17.02 2.44
CA PRO A 303 -7.30 -18.23 1.76
C PRO A 303 -5.93 -18.65 2.29
N ALA A 304 -5.77 -19.93 2.64
CA ALA A 304 -4.42 -20.46 2.75
C ALA A 304 -3.78 -20.29 1.37
N ASN A 305 -2.66 -19.55 1.29
CA ASN A 305 -1.90 -19.47 0.05
C ASN A 305 -1.57 -20.89 -0.38
N GLN A 306 -2.00 -21.25 -1.58
CA GLN A 306 -1.60 -22.52 -2.13
C GLN A 306 -0.30 -22.24 -2.87
N VAL A 307 0.81 -22.72 -2.30
CA VAL A 307 2.13 -22.63 -2.90
C VAL A 307 2.43 -23.92 -3.62
N PHE A 308 3.00 -23.78 -4.81
CA PHE A 308 3.45 -24.87 -5.64
C PHE A 308 4.87 -24.59 -6.10
N GLU A 309 5.82 -25.37 -5.60
CA GLU A 309 7.22 -25.30 -6.03
C GLU A 309 7.34 -25.94 -7.41
N ALA A 310 8.15 -25.36 -8.31
CA ALA A 310 8.25 -25.81 -9.67
C ALA A 310 8.70 -27.27 -9.74
N GLU A 311 9.60 -27.71 -8.86
CA GLU A 311 10.14 -29.07 -8.83
C GLU A 311 9.13 -30.15 -8.44
N ASP A 312 7.99 -29.77 -7.85
CA ASP A 312 6.88 -30.67 -7.55
C ASP A 312 5.96 -30.89 -8.77
N GLY A 313 6.22 -30.18 -9.87
CA GLY A 313 5.46 -30.24 -11.10
C GLY A 313 5.82 -31.37 -12.06
N THR A 314 5.11 -31.39 -13.18
CA THR A 314 5.45 -32.23 -14.33
C THR A 314 6.27 -31.42 -15.33
N HIS A 315 7.35 -32.03 -15.83
CA HIS A 315 8.31 -31.40 -16.73
C HIS A 315 8.49 -32.24 -17.99
N GLU A 316 8.49 -31.59 -19.16
CA GLU A 316 8.90 -32.19 -20.44
C GLU A 316 10.38 -31.89 -20.75
N ILE A 317 10.81 -30.66 -20.43
CA ILE A 317 12.17 -30.16 -20.66
C ILE A 317 12.73 -29.49 -19.41
N GLY A 318 14.06 -29.32 -19.38
CA GLY A 318 14.78 -28.68 -18.28
C GLY A 318 15.23 -29.66 -17.20
N HIS A 319 15.79 -29.10 -16.13
CA HIS A 319 16.32 -29.83 -14.99
C HIS A 319 16.27 -28.97 -13.72
N ALA A 320 16.28 -29.63 -12.56
CA ALA A 320 16.35 -28.95 -11.28
C ALA A 320 17.67 -28.16 -11.13
N PHE A 321 17.58 -26.93 -10.65
CA PHE A 321 18.72 -26.07 -10.35
C PHE A 321 18.42 -25.18 -9.15
N GLY A 322 19.07 -25.44 -8.01
CA GLY A 322 18.85 -24.68 -6.78
C GLY A 322 17.52 -25.03 -6.13
N GLN A 323 16.59 -24.06 -6.07
CA GLN A 323 15.22 -24.19 -5.58
C GLN A 323 14.21 -23.95 -6.71
N GLY A 324 14.56 -24.34 -7.93
CA GLY A 324 13.67 -24.19 -9.07
C GLY A 324 14.03 -25.12 -10.22
N TRP A 325 13.34 -24.91 -11.34
CA TRP A 325 13.48 -25.66 -12.58
C TRP A 325 13.99 -24.76 -13.69
N VAL A 326 15.06 -25.17 -14.38
CA VAL A 326 15.71 -24.37 -15.43
C VAL A 326 15.76 -25.14 -16.74
N ALA A 327 15.51 -24.45 -17.85
CA ALA A 327 15.78 -24.96 -19.18
C ALA A 327 16.74 -24.03 -19.92
N THR A 328 17.50 -24.60 -20.84
CA THR A 328 18.48 -23.95 -21.70
C THR A 328 18.10 -24.19 -23.17
N PRO A 329 18.60 -23.36 -24.11
CA PRO A 329 18.32 -23.55 -25.53
C PRO A 329 18.69 -24.94 -26.08
N GLY A 330 19.66 -25.61 -25.46
CA GLY A 330 20.10 -26.95 -25.86
C GLY A 330 19.09 -28.06 -25.56
N GLU A 331 18.09 -27.80 -24.71
CA GLU A 331 17.04 -28.76 -24.34
C GLU A 331 15.80 -28.66 -25.25
N GLY A 332 15.73 -27.64 -26.12
CA GLY A 332 14.60 -27.43 -27.05
C GLY A 332 13.41 -26.72 -26.40
N GLU A 333 12.36 -26.49 -27.20
CA GLU A 333 11.08 -25.92 -26.75
C GLU A 333 10.21 -26.98 -26.08
N GLY A 334 9.38 -26.60 -25.11
CA GLY A 334 8.59 -27.58 -24.35
C GLY A 334 8.03 -27.08 -23.02
N TRP A 335 7.23 -27.93 -22.39
CA TRP A 335 6.66 -27.65 -21.06
C TRP A 335 7.74 -27.72 -19.97
N MET A 336 8.03 -26.58 -19.37
CA MET A 336 8.90 -26.47 -18.21
C MET A 336 8.16 -26.66 -16.90
N LEU A 337 6.87 -26.35 -16.85
CA LEU A 337 6.04 -26.58 -15.67
C LEU A 337 4.63 -26.90 -16.11
N ARG A 338 4.08 -27.97 -15.54
CA ARG A 338 2.65 -28.25 -15.54
C ARG A 338 2.25 -28.77 -14.18
N GLY A 339 1.16 -28.24 -13.65
CA GLY A 339 0.56 -28.73 -12.42
C GLY A 339 0.48 -27.66 -11.34
N PRO A 340 0.03 -28.07 -10.15
CA PRO A 340 -0.83 -29.23 -9.95
C PRO A 340 -2.22 -28.97 -10.52
N LEU A 341 -3.05 -30.01 -10.61
CA LEU A 341 -4.46 -29.85 -10.96
C LEU A 341 -5.28 -29.58 -9.69
N TRP A 342 -5.81 -28.38 -9.53
CA TRP A 342 -6.50 -27.92 -8.33
C TRP A 342 -7.94 -27.53 -8.57
N THR A 343 -8.81 -27.89 -7.63
CA THR A 343 -10.14 -27.28 -7.49
C THR A 343 -10.02 -26.14 -6.50
N LEU A 344 -10.22 -24.92 -6.99
CA LEU A 344 -10.09 -23.71 -6.19
C LEU A 344 -11.47 -23.26 -5.67
N PRO A 345 -11.53 -22.49 -4.58
CA PRO A 345 -12.77 -21.82 -4.17
C PRO A 345 -13.31 -20.93 -5.32
N GLU A 346 -14.63 -20.79 -5.42
CA GLU A 346 -15.21 -19.83 -6.37
C GLU A 346 -14.80 -18.39 -6.01
N GLY A 347 -14.61 -17.58 -7.06
CA GLY A 347 -14.34 -16.15 -6.97
C GLY A 347 -13.07 -15.71 -7.72
N ARG A 348 -12.80 -14.41 -7.69
CA ARG A 348 -11.59 -13.82 -8.27
C ARG A 348 -10.34 -14.36 -7.56
N MET A 349 -9.43 -14.88 -8.34
CA MET A 349 -8.17 -15.47 -7.91
C MET A 349 -7.01 -14.76 -8.56
N ASN A 350 -5.84 -15.00 -7.99
CA ASN A 350 -4.59 -14.59 -8.55
C ASN A 350 -3.57 -15.74 -8.55
N ALA A 351 -2.86 -15.91 -9.66
CA ALA A 351 -1.70 -16.80 -9.76
C ALA A 351 -0.43 -15.98 -10.00
N GLU A 352 0.56 -16.13 -9.13
CA GLU A 352 1.85 -15.45 -9.21
C GLU A 352 2.97 -16.43 -9.50
N PHE A 353 3.59 -16.28 -10.66
CA PHE A 353 4.70 -17.11 -11.13
C PHE A 353 6.02 -16.39 -10.86
N LEU A 354 6.95 -17.07 -10.20
CA LEU A 354 8.29 -16.56 -9.96
C LEU A 354 9.24 -17.11 -11.03
N LEU A 355 9.65 -16.23 -11.97
CA LEU A 355 10.32 -16.58 -13.21
C LEU A 355 11.62 -15.80 -13.39
N GLY A 356 12.65 -16.38 -14.00
CA GLY A 356 13.94 -15.69 -14.19
C GLY A 356 14.62 -16.04 -15.51
N ILE A 357 15.42 -15.11 -16.04
CA ILE A 357 16.20 -15.32 -17.26
C ILE A 357 17.70 -15.09 -17.06
N ALA A 358 18.52 -15.82 -17.81
CA ALA A 358 19.97 -15.69 -17.74
C ALA A 358 20.53 -14.42 -18.43
N GLN A 359 19.77 -13.84 -19.38
CA GLN A 359 20.23 -12.70 -20.18
C GLN A 359 19.07 -11.75 -20.51
N VAL A 360 19.19 -10.50 -20.07
CA VAL A 360 18.23 -9.40 -20.35
C VAL A 360 18.64 -8.53 -21.53
N THR A 361 19.76 -8.82 -22.20
CA THR A 361 20.24 -8.06 -23.37
C THR A 361 20.22 -8.93 -24.62
N GLY A 362 19.89 -8.35 -25.77
CA GLY A 362 19.85 -9.03 -27.08
C GLY A 362 18.53 -8.76 -27.82
N PRO A 363 18.20 -9.55 -28.86
CA PRO A 363 16.91 -9.46 -29.56
C PRO A 363 15.71 -9.67 -28.63
N ASP A 364 14.60 -9.00 -28.87
CA ASP A 364 13.43 -9.11 -28.01
C ASP A 364 12.59 -10.35 -28.32
N ASP A 365 13.18 -11.53 -28.11
CA ASP A 365 12.57 -12.82 -28.43
C ASP A 365 11.52 -13.20 -27.37
N ALA A 366 10.48 -13.92 -27.80
CA ALA A 366 9.56 -14.58 -26.88
C ALA A 366 10.34 -15.56 -25.99
N VAL A 367 10.12 -15.51 -24.69
CA VAL A 367 10.80 -16.35 -23.70
C VAL A 367 9.95 -17.56 -23.39
N CYS A 368 8.71 -17.33 -22.97
CA CYS A 368 7.79 -18.38 -22.55
C CYS A 368 6.33 -17.98 -22.75
N LEU A 369 5.46 -19.00 -22.83
CA LEU A 369 4.05 -18.88 -22.53
C LEU A 369 3.86 -19.28 -21.06
N VAL A 370 3.10 -18.49 -20.32
CA VAL A 370 2.76 -18.76 -18.92
C VAL A 370 1.26 -18.52 -18.73
N GLY A 371 0.63 -19.31 -17.88
CA GLY A 371 -0.79 -19.12 -17.61
C GLY A 371 -1.43 -20.12 -16.66
N VAL A 372 -2.72 -19.86 -16.45
CA VAL A 372 -3.66 -20.69 -15.71
C VAL A 372 -4.55 -21.39 -16.73
N TRP A 373 -4.36 -22.69 -16.88
CA TRP A 373 -5.13 -23.56 -17.76
C TRP A 373 -6.34 -24.12 -17.03
N ASP A 374 -7.56 -23.85 -17.53
CA ASP A 374 -8.77 -24.51 -17.05
C ASP A 374 -8.95 -25.84 -17.78
N ALA A 375 -8.60 -26.92 -17.10
CA ALA A 375 -8.68 -28.27 -17.65
C ALA A 375 -10.12 -28.74 -17.88
N THR A 376 -11.11 -28.10 -17.25
CA THR A 376 -12.52 -28.46 -17.36
C THR A 376 -13.08 -28.09 -18.73
N ILE A 377 -12.73 -26.90 -19.21
CA ILE A 377 -13.14 -26.38 -20.51
C ILE A 377 -12.05 -26.52 -21.58
N SER A 378 -10.84 -26.92 -21.18
CA SER A 378 -9.66 -27.03 -22.06
C SER A 378 -9.30 -25.70 -22.73
N ASP A 379 -9.24 -24.63 -21.93
CA ASP A 379 -8.84 -23.29 -22.37
C ASP A 379 -8.08 -22.56 -21.27
N TYR A 380 -7.40 -21.45 -21.59
CA TYR A 380 -6.74 -20.60 -20.61
C TYR A 380 -7.74 -19.72 -19.88
N ALA A 381 -7.75 -19.79 -18.55
CA ALA A 381 -8.44 -18.81 -17.71
C ALA A 381 -7.69 -17.47 -17.72
N ALA A 382 -6.35 -17.52 -17.78
CA ALA A 382 -5.47 -16.40 -18.02
C ALA A 382 -4.14 -16.90 -18.61
N SER A 383 -3.53 -16.14 -19.52
CA SER A 383 -2.22 -16.47 -20.07
C SER A 383 -1.58 -15.27 -20.73
N ASP A 384 -0.25 -15.27 -20.83
CA ASP A 384 0.48 -14.32 -21.65
C ASP A 384 1.77 -14.94 -22.22
N ILE A 385 2.30 -14.32 -23.26
CA ILE A 385 3.64 -14.61 -23.79
C ILE A 385 4.59 -13.55 -23.26
N LEU A 386 5.55 -13.97 -22.44
CA LEU A 386 6.58 -13.09 -21.92
C LEU A 386 7.73 -12.98 -22.92
N TYR A 387 8.21 -11.77 -23.11
CA TYR A 387 9.35 -11.40 -23.95
C TYR A 387 10.55 -11.03 -23.09
N ARG A 388 11.73 -10.92 -23.72
CA ARG A 388 12.97 -10.59 -22.99
C ARG A 388 12.86 -9.27 -22.26
N HIS A 389 12.18 -8.28 -22.84
CA HIS A 389 12.01 -6.97 -22.21
C HIS A 389 11.21 -6.98 -20.90
N ASP A 390 10.47 -8.06 -20.62
CA ASP A 390 9.65 -8.17 -19.40
C ASP A 390 10.50 -8.46 -18.15
N PHE A 391 11.77 -8.81 -18.35
CA PHE A 391 12.71 -9.12 -17.29
C PHE A 391 13.74 -8.00 -17.14
N VAL A 392 13.78 -7.38 -15.96
CA VAL A 392 14.64 -6.22 -15.69
C VAL A 392 16.05 -6.65 -15.27
N HIS A 393 16.17 -7.80 -14.62
CA HIS A 393 17.44 -8.29 -14.07
C HIS A 393 17.78 -9.72 -14.52
N ARG A 394 19.04 -9.93 -14.90
CA ARG A 394 19.55 -11.29 -15.18
C ARG A 394 19.72 -12.08 -13.88
N PHE A 395 19.40 -13.36 -13.91
CA PHE A 395 19.54 -14.30 -12.79
C PHE A 395 18.79 -13.92 -11.51
N TYR A 396 17.90 -12.93 -11.58
CA TYR A 396 17.02 -12.57 -10.48
C TYR A 396 15.60 -13.00 -10.85
N PRO A 397 14.90 -13.76 -10.00
CA PRO A 397 13.51 -14.10 -10.26
C PRO A 397 12.60 -12.86 -10.16
N HIS A 398 11.66 -12.73 -11.09
CA HIS A 398 10.63 -11.70 -11.18
C HIS A 398 9.26 -12.36 -11.04
N GLN A 399 8.30 -11.63 -10.48
CA GLN A 399 6.97 -12.14 -10.17
C GLN A 399 5.96 -11.67 -11.23
N PHE A 400 5.36 -12.62 -11.95
CA PHE A 400 4.37 -12.38 -12.99
C PHE A 400 2.99 -12.79 -12.49
N ARG A 401 2.04 -11.86 -12.57
CA ARG A 401 0.71 -11.95 -11.94
C ARG A 401 -0.35 -12.21 -13.00
N TYR A 402 -1.22 -13.20 -12.76
CA TYR A 402 -2.36 -13.52 -13.62
C TYR A 402 -3.64 -13.57 -12.80
N ASP A 403 -4.48 -12.56 -12.96
CA ASP A 403 -5.83 -12.56 -12.40
C ASP A 403 -6.76 -13.44 -13.23
N PHE A 404 -7.62 -14.23 -12.58
CA PHE A 404 -8.64 -15.03 -13.24
C PHE A 404 -9.85 -15.24 -12.32
N GLU A 405 -11.00 -15.58 -12.89
CA GLU A 405 -12.18 -15.95 -12.11
C GLU A 405 -12.25 -17.47 -11.96
N ALA A 406 -12.14 -17.98 -10.72
CA ALA A 406 -12.31 -19.39 -10.45
C ALA A 406 -13.79 -19.76 -10.37
N ILE A 407 -14.20 -20.72 -11.17
CA ILE A 407 -15.58 -21.21 -11.25
C ILE A 407 -15.72 -22.43 -10.34
N SER A 408 -16.81 -22.46 -9.56
CA SER A 408 -17.10 -23.57 -8.65
C SER A 408 -17.08 -24.92 -9.37
N GLY A 409 -16.25 -25.84 -8.89
CA GLY A 409 -16.12 -27.20 -9.43
C GLY A 409 -15.18 -27.34 -10.64
N HIS A 410 -14.64 -26.25 -11.17
CA HIS A 410 -13.61 -26.33 -12.22
C HIS A 410 -12.26 -26.78 -11.65
N GLN A 411 -11.41 -27.32 -12.53
CA GLN A 411 -10.06 -27.75 -12.25
C GLN A 411 -9.06 -26.92 -13.04
N TYR A 412 -8.10 -26.32 -12.34
CA TYR A 412 -7.09 -25.43 -12.91
C TYR A 412 -5.69 -26.06 -12.79
N GLU A 413 -4.89 -25.88 -13.83
CA GLU A 413 -3.48 -26.28 -13.92
C GLU A 413 -2.62 -25.04 -14.19
N PHE A 414 -1.46 -24.92 -13.52
CA PHE A 414 -0.53 -23.80 -13.73
C PHE A 414 0.58 -24.24 -14.65
N VAL A 415 0.84 -23.46 -15.70
CA VAL A 415 1.68 -23.91 -16.80
C VAL A 415 2.72 -22.89 -17.21
N VAL A 416 3.89 -23.39 -17.59
CA VAL A 416 4.98 -22.62 -18.20
C VAL A 416 5.58 -23.42 -19.35
N TYR A 417 5.58 -22.85 -20.55
CA TYR A 417 6.18 -23.40 -21.77
C TYR A 417 7.34 -22.52 -22.22
N SER A 418 8.52 -23.10 -22.45
CA SER A 418 9.68 -22.36 -22.93
C SER A 418 9.80 -22.44 -24.45
N TYR A 419 10.10 -21.31 -25.09
CA TYR A 419 10.42 -21.21 -26.52
C TYR A 419 11.91 -21.40 -26.82
N ALA A 420 12.74 -21.75 -25.82
CA ALA A 420 14.14 -22.14 -25.97
C ALA A 420 15.10 -21.09 -26.59
N HIS A 421 14.74 -19.81 -26.56
CA HIS A 421 15.61 -18.74 -27.09
C HIS A 421 16.79 -18.39 -26.15
N LEU A 422 16.64 -18.64 -24.84
CA LEU A 422 17.67 -18.39 -23.83
C LEU A 422 17.46 -19.31 -22.62
N ALA A 423 18.41 -19.28 -21.67
CA ALA A 423 18.24 -19.99 -20.42
C ALA A 423 17.24 -19.26 -19.51
N PHE A 424 16.25 -20.01 -19.04
CA PHE A 424 15.06 -19.52 -18.36
C PHE A 424 14.72 -20.46 -17.19
N GLY A 425 14.22 -19.90 -16.10
CA GLY A 425 13.93 -20.63 -14.87
C GLY A 425 12.55 -20.30 -14.31
N VAL A 426 11.96 -21.29 -13.66
CA VAL A 426 10.70 -21.23 -12.92
C VAL A 426 11.02 -21.68 -11.49
N ASP A 427 10.65 -20.90 -10.50
CA ASP A 427 10.90 -21.21 -9.08
C ASP A 427 9.61 -21.74 -8.44
N ARG A 428 8.55 -20.93 -8.43
CA ARG A 428 7.27 -21.31 -7.79
C ARG A 428 6.07 -20.62 -8.38
N VAL A 429 4.90 -21.14 -8.04
CA VAL A 429 3.59 -20.51 -8.26
C VAL A 429 2.88 -20.32 -6.92
N VAL A 430 2.36 -19.13 -6.67
CA VAL A 430 1.55 -18.82 -5.49
C VAL A 430 0.14 -18.47 -5.93
N ILE A 431 -0.85 -19.12 -5.35
CA ILE A 431 -2.27 -18.87 -5.62
C ILE A 431 -2.85 -18.13 -4.42
N VAL A 432 -3.39 -16.95 -4.69
CA VAL A 432 -4.03 -16.06 -3.72
C VAL A 432 -5.49 -15.88 -4.11
N LYS A 433 -6.42 -16.02 -3.16
CA LYS A 433 -7.81 -15.61 -3.37
C LYS A 433 -7.93 -14.12 -3.08
N ASN A 434 -8.40 -13.34 -4.05
CA ASN A 434 -8.59 -11.89 -3.91
C ASN A 434 -9.82 -11.55 -3.07
#